data_AF-A0A382VX23-F1
#
_entry.id   AF-A0A382VX23-F1
#
_cell.length_a   1.000
_cell.length_b   1.000
_cell.length_c   1.000
_cell.angle_alpha   90.00
_cell.angle_beta   90.00
_cell.angle_gamma   90.00
#
_symmetry.space_group_name_H-M   'P 1'
#
loop_
_entity.id
_entity.type
_entity.pdbx_description
1 polymer ?
#
loop_
_entity_poly.entity_id
_entity_poly.type
_entity_poly.pdbx_seq_one_letter_code
_entity_poly.pdbx_strand_id
1 'polypeptide(L)'
;MRLSTTLSIYIGRQFLIGVGTALFALAVLIFMFDLVELSRRAASKPDATIAVVLQLALLHLPYMVQRVIPYAFLIGVMLVLARLTRTSELVVTRASGVSVWQFLLPGIVLSLVIGAFVVMVFNPLAASLLWRYEQLEARYIEGRASILAVSSSGLWLR
;
A
#
# COMPACT_ATOMS: atom_id res chain seq x y z
N MET A 1 -8.65 -31.44 13.67
CA MET A 1 -9.56 -30.38 13.19
C MET A 1 -9.73 -30.54 11.70
N ARG A 2 -10.93 -30.91 11.20
CA ARG A 2 -11.16 -30.98 9.75
C ARG A 2 -11.48 -29.56 9.26
N LEU A 3 -10.51 -28.90 8.62
CA LEU A 3 -10.77 -27.64 7.93
C LEU A 3 -11.66 -27.93 6.72
N SER A 4 -12.81 -27.27 6.64
CA SER A 4 -13.61 -27.30 5.42
C SER A 4 -12.96 -26.38 4.39
N THR A 5 -12.38 -26.97 3.34
CA THR A 5 -11.67 -26.25 2.26
C THR A 5 -12.55 -25.19 1.60
N THR A 6 -13.85 -25.47 1.42
CA THR A 6 -14.80 -24.54 0.81
C THR A 6 -15.00 -23.29 1.65
N LEU A 7 -15.17 -23.45 2.96
CA LEU A 7 -15.31 -22.34 3.91
C LEU A 7 -14.03 -21.50 3.97
N SER A 8 -12.88 -22.15 4.06
CA SER A 8 -11.58 -21.46 4.15
C SER A 8 -11.28 -20.63 2.90
N ILE A 9 -11.54 -21.17 1.70
CA ILE A 9 -11.37 -20.43 0.44
C ILE A 9 -12.35 -19.25 0.37
N TYR A 10 -13.61 -19.46 0.77
CA TYR A 10 -14.61 -18.40 0.74
C TYR A 10 -14.22 -17.23 1.66
N ILE A 11 -13.87 -17.51 2.92
CA ILE A 11 -13.48 -16.48 3.88
C ILE A 11 -12.16 -15.81 3.46
N GLY A 12 -11.18 -16.59 2.99
CA GLY A 12 -9.93 -16.05 2.46
C GLY A 12 -10.17 -15.09 1.29
N ARG A 13 -11.09 -15.43 0.37
CA ARG A 13 -11.47 -14.54 -0.73
C ARG A 13 -12.15 -13.26 -0.24
N GLN A 14 -13.04 -13.35 0.76
CA GLN A 14 -13.65 -12.16 1.34
C GLN A 14 -12.60 -11.25 1.99
N PHE A 15 -11.64 -11.81 2.73
CA PHE A 15 -10.53 -11.05 3.29
C PHE A 15 -9.67 -10.38 2.22
N LEU A 16 -9.29 -11.11 1.16
CA LEU A 16 -8.50 -10.55 0.08
C LEU A 16 -9.23 -9.37 -0.61
N ILE A 17 -10.53 -9.52 -0.90
CA ILE A 17 -11.34 -8.45 -1.49
C ILE A 17 -11.46 -7.27 -0.53
N GLY A 18 -11.70 -7.52 0.75
CA GLY A 18 -11.83 -6.46 1.76
C GLY A 18 -10.56 -5.64 1.93
N VAL A 19 -9.41 -6.32 2.09
CA VAL A 19 -8.10 -5.67 2.20
C VAL A 19 -7.73 -4.98 0.88
N GLY A 20 -7.96 -5.61 -0.27
CA GLY A 20 -7.72 -5.00 -1.58
C GLY A 20 -8.54 -3.74 -1.81
N THR A 21 -9.82 -3.75 -1.45
CA THR A 21 -10.70 -2.58 -1.55
C THR A 21 -10.24 -1.45 -0.62
N ALA A 22 -9.90 -1.77 0.62
CA ALA A 22 -9.41 -0.78 1.58
C ALA A 22 -8.07 -0.17 1.13
N LEU A 23 -7.16 -1.01 0.62
CA LEU A 23 -5.87 -0.56 0.10
C LEU A 23 -6.05 0.32 -1.13
N PHE A 24 -6.92 -0.07 -2.06
CA PHE A 24 -7.24 0.71 -3.25
C PHE A 24 -7.81 2.09 -2.88
N ALA A 25 -8.78 2.14 -1.96
CA ALA A 25 -9.36 3.40 -1.49
C ALA A 25 -8.29 4.32 -0.87
N LEU A 26 -7.43 3.79 0.01
CA LEU A 26 -6.34 4.55 0.60
C LEU A 26 -5.32 5.01 -0.45
N ALA A 27 -4.96 4.15 -1.40
CA ALA A 27 -4.02 4.47 -2.47
C ALA A 27 -4.55 5.59 -3.37
N VAL A 28 -5.83 5.58 -3.72
CA VAL A 28 -6.48 6.66 -4.50
C VAL A 28 -6.46 7.98 -3.72
N LEU A 29 -6.78 7.95 -2.42
CA LEU A 29 -6.73 9.17 -1.59
C LEU A 29 -5.30 9.73 -1.53
N ILE A 30 -4.31 8.89 -1.24
CA ILE A 30 -2.90 9.27 -1.22
C ILE A 30 -2.47 9.86 -2.56
N PHE A 31 -2.81 9.19 -3.67
CA PHE A 31 -2.49 9.65 -5.00
C PHE A 31 -3.05 11.05 -5.27
N MET A 32 -4.30 11.31 -4.89
CA MET A 32 -4.94 12.61 -5.05
C MET A 32 -4.25 13.68 -4.21
N PHE A 33 -3.92 13.39 -2.95
CA PHE A 33 -3.20 14.34 -2.10
C PHE A 33 -1.81 14.65 -2.65
N ASP A 34 -1.05 13.64 -3.06
CA ASP A 34 0.28 13.80 -3.65
C ASP A 34 0.20 14.58 -4.96
N LEU A 35 -0.78 14.30 -5.81
CA LEU A 35 -0.96 15.00 -7.08
C LEU A 35 -1.24 16.50 -6.85
N VAL A 36 -2.09 16.83 -5.88
CA VAL A 36 -2.39 18.23 -5.52
C VAL A 36 -1.13 18.92 -4.97
N GLU A 37 -0.40 18.27 -4.07
CA GLU A 37 0.80 18.83 -3.47
C GLU A 37 1.93 19.03 -4.49
N LEU A 38 2.18 18.04 -5.37
CA LEU A 38 3.15 18.14 -6.46
C LEU A 38 2.75 19.20 -7.48
N SER A 39 1.47 19.31 -7.83
CA SER A 39 0.97 20.35 -8.73
C SER A 39 1.20 21.74 -8.13
N ARG A 40 0.95 21.91 -6.82
CA ARG A 40 1.19 23.15 -6.09
C ARG A 40 2.67 23.52 -6.09
N ARG A 41 3.57 22.56 -5.91
CA ARG A 41 5.03 22.77 -5.96
C ARG A 41 5.54 23.09 -7.37
N ALA A 42 4.95 22.46 -8.38
CA ALA A 42 5.31 22.65 -9.79
C ALA A 42 4.80 23.97 -10.37
N ALA A 43 3.78 24.60 -9.78
CA ALA A 43 3.13 25.81 -10.33
C ALA A 43 4.09 26.99 -10.56
N SER A 44 5.21 27.08 -9.84
CA SER A 44 6.22 28.14 -9.99
C SER A 44 7.43 27.71 -10.83
N LYS A 45 7.39 26.53 -11.46
CA LYS A 45 8.51 25.91 -12.17
C LYS A 45 8.15 25.70 -13.65
N PRO A 46 8.74 26.46 -14.59
CA PRO A 46 8.36 26.41 -16.00
C PRO A 46 8.62 25.05 -16.67
N ASP A 47 9.62 24.30 -16.20
CA ASP A 47 9.98 22.98 -16.75
C ASP A 47 9.11 21.83 -16.18
N ALA A 48 8.28 22.08 -15.17
CA ALA A 48 7.48 21.07 -14.50
C ALA A 48 6.10 20.90 -15.15
N THR A 49 6.05 20.23 -16.30
CA THR A 49 4.79 19.96 -17.02
C THR A 49 3.86 19.03 -16.22
N ILE A 50 2.55 19.10 -16.46
CA ILE A 50 1.53 18.20 -15.86
C ILE A 50 1.89 16.71 -16.01
N ALA A 51 2.46 16.31 -17.15
CA ALA A 51 2.91 14.94 -17.37
C ALA A 51 4.03 14.53 -16.40
N VAL A 52 4.95 15.44 -16.08
CA VAL A 52 6.03 15.21 -15.09
C VAL A 52 5.45 15.07 -13.69
N VAL A 53 4.49 15.93 -13.33
CA VAL A 53 3.78 15.84 -12.03
C VAL A 53 3.06 14.51 -11.87
N LEU A 54 2.37 14.05 -12.91
CA LEU A 54 1.69 12.74 -12.90
C LEU A 54 2.70 11.58 -12.77
N GLN A 55 3.81 11.65 -13.49
CA GLN A 55 4.89 10.67 -13.40
C GLN A 55 5.51 10.62 -12.00
N LEU A 56 5.77 11.78 -11.39
CA LEU A 56 6.28 11.88 -10.02
C LEU A 56 5.29 11.25 -9.03
N ALA A 57 4.01 11.60 -9.11
CA ALA A 57 2.98 11.04 -8.24
C ALA A 57 2.88 9.51 -8.37
N LEU A 58 2.96 8.97 -9.60
CA LEU A 58 2.95 7.53 -9.84
C LEU A 58 4.20 6.81 -9.31
N LEU A 59 5.38 7.43 -9.42
CA LEU A 59 6.64 6.86 -8.91
C LEU A 59 6.68 6.85 -7.37
N HIS A 60 6.08 7.85 -6.74
CA HIS A 60 6.02 7.96 -5.29
C HIS A 60 4.98 7.05 -4.65
N LEU A 61 3.88 6.76 -5.36
CA LEU A 61 2.74 6.01 -4.85
C LEU A 61 3.10 4.66 -4.21
N PRO A 62 3.95 3.78 -4.80
CA PRO A 62 4.32 2.50 -4.18
C PRO A 62 4.99 2.66 -2.82
N TYR A 63 5.80 3.71 -2.65
CA TYR A 63 6.46 4.03 -1.39
C TYR A 63 5.49 4.52 -0.31
N MET A 64 4.43 5.22 -0.71
CA MET A 64 3.38 5.61 0.23
C MET A 64 2.45 4.44 0.55
N VAL A 65 2.09 3.64 -0.46
CA VAL A 65 1.26 2.44 -0.32
C VAL A 65 1.88 1.47 0.70
N GLN A 66 3.19 1.17 0.62
CA GLN A 66 3.82 0.23 1.57
C GLN A 66 3.69 0.69 3.04
N ARG A 67 3.68 2.00 3.29
CA ARG A 67 3.54 2.57 4.65
C ARG A 67 2.12 2.42 5.18
N VAL A 68 1.12 2.37 4.31
CA VAL A 68 -0.29 2.30 4.71
C VAL A 68 -0.92 0.91 4.60
N ILE A 69 -0.22 -0.07 4.02
CA ILE A 69 -0.67 -1.48 3.97
C ILE A 69 -1.18 -2.00 5.33
N PRO A 70 -0.51 -1.77 6.47
CA PRO A 70 -1.00 -2.26 7.76
C PRO A 70 -2.39 -1.71 8.13
N TYR A 71 -2.67 -0.45 7.80
CA TYR A 71 -3.98 0.17 8.02
C TYR A 71 -5.05 -0.37 7.06
N ALA A 72 -4.68 -0.61 5.80
CA ALA A 72 -5.57 -1.24 4.83
C ALA A 72 -5.99 -2.65 5.28
N PHE A 73 -5.04 -3.42 5.85
CA PHE A 73 -5.33 -4.72 6.44
C PHE A 73 -6.32 -4.62 7.59
N LEU A 74 -6.07 -3.70 8.53
CA LEU A 74 -6.95 -3.48 9.68
C LEU A 74 -8.38 -3.16 9.22
N ILE A 75 -8.52 -2.14 8.37
CA ILE A 75 -9.83 -1.68 7.88
C ILE A 75 -10.52 -2.78 7.07
N GLY A 76 -9.81 -3.40 6.12
CA GLY A 76 -10.37 -4.43 5.25
C GLY A 76 -10.85 -5.66 6.01
N VAL A 77 -10.05 -6.15 6.97
CA VAL A 77 -10.44 -7.29 7.82
C VAL A 77 -11.61 -6.92 8.72
N MET A 78 -11.60 -5.74 9.35
CA MET A 78 -12.71 -5.29 10.20
C MET A 78 -14.02 -5.20 9.42
N LEU A 79 -13.99 -4.64 8.20
CA LEU A 79 -15.18 -4.55 7.34
C LEU A 79 -15.72 -5.93 6.95
N VAL A 80 -14.83 -6.88 6.61
CA VAL A 80 -15.23 -8.24 6.26
C VAL A 80 -15.82 -8.97 7.45
N LEU A 81 -15.17 -8.91 8.62
CA LEU A 81 -15.69 -9.54 9.84
C LEU A 81 -17.03 -8.92 10.25
N ALA A 82 -17.18 -7.60 10.18
CA ALA A 82 -18.42 -6.91 10.46
C ALA A 82 -19.54 -7.34 9.49
N ARG A 83 -19.23 -7.46 8.20
CA ARG A 83 -20.17 -7.94 7.19
C ARG A 83 -20.61 -9.39 7.45
N LEU A 84 -19.67 -10.31 7.66
CA LEU A 84 -19.97 -11.72 7.94
C LEU A 84 -20.73 -11.91 9.26
N THR A 85 -20.56 -10.98 10.21
CA THR A 85 -21.36 -10.95 11.45
C THR A 85 -22.78 -10.47 11.17
N ARG A 86 -22.95 -9.39 10.39
CA ARG A 86 -24.27 -8.84 10.03
C ARG A 86 -25.12 -9.80 9.18
N THR A 87 -24.49 -10.61 8.33
CA THR A 87 -25.17 -11.65 7.55
C THR A 87 -25.38 -12.95 8.33
N SER A 88 -25.04 -12.98 9.63
CA SER A 88 -25.10 -14.16 10.50
C SER A 88 -24.24 -15.35 10.02
N GLU A 89 -23.35 -15.17 9.03
CA GLU A 89 -22.48 -16.21 8.52
C GLU A 89 -21.52 -16.72 9.60
N LEU A 90 -20.92 -15.83 10.41
CA LEU A 90 -20.05 -16.24 11.52
C LEU A 90 -20.81 -16.92 12.66
N VAL A 91 -22.06 -16.51 12.91
CA VAL A 91 -22.91 -17.07 13.95
C VAL A 91 -23.29 -18.51 13.59
N VAL A 92 -23.75 -18.73 12.35
CA VAL A 92 -24.09 -20.07 11.83
C VAL A 92 -22.84 -20.97 11.76
N THR A 93 -21.72 -20.43 11.29
CA THR A 93 -20.43 -21.15 11.25
C THR A 93 -20.06 -21.66 12.65
N ARG A 94 -20.16 -20.80 13.67
CA ARG A 94 -19.91 -21.21 15.07
C ARG A 94 -20.94 -22.21 15.60
N ALA A 95 -22.23 -22.04 15.29
CA ALA A 95 -23.29 -22.95 15.72
C ALA A 95 -23.09 -24.37 15.17
N SER A 96 -22.48 -24.49 13.98
CA SER A 96 -22.10 -25.78 13.37
C SER A 96 -20.84 -26.44 13.98
N GLY A 97 -20.29 -25.88 15.06
CA GLY A 97 -19.13 -26.43 15.78
C GLY A 97 -17.77 -26.02 15.20
N VAL A 98 -17.73 -25.08 14.24
CA VAL A 98 -16.48 -24.54 13.71
C VAL A 98 -15.84 -23.62 14.75
N SER A 99 -14.61 -23.94 15.15
CA SER A 99 -13.85 -23.12 16.09
C SER A 99 -13.47 -21.77 15.48
N VAL A 100 -13.31 -20.75 16.33
CA VAL A 100 -12.90 -19.40 15.88
C VAL A 100 -11.58 -19.42 15.09
N TRP A 101 -10.62 -20.20 15.56
CA TRP A 101 -9.33 -20.36 14.90
C TRP A 101 -9.44 -20.88 13.47
N GLN A 102 -10.38 -21.78 13.16
CA GLN A 102 -10.52 -22.36 11.82
C GLN A 102 -10.97 -21.34 10.77
N PHE A 103 -11.83 -20.40 11.13
CA PHE A 103 -12.28 -19.37 10.19
C PHE A 103 -11.38 -18.13 10.18
N LEU A 104 -10.58 -17.90 11.22
CA LEU A 104 -9.54 -16.86 11.23
C LEU A 104 -8.26 -17.29 10.47
N LEU A 105 -7.96 -18.59 10.44
CA LEU A 105 -6.74 -19.14 9.84
C LEU A 105 -6.50 -18.70 8.39
N PRO A 106 -7.51 -18.66 7.48
CA PRO A 106 -7.32 -18.13 6.13
C PRO A 106 -6.83 -16.68 6.11
N GLY A 107 -7.30 -15.83 7.02
CA GLY A 107 -6.87 -14.44 7.13
C GLY A 107 -5.42 -14.33 7.64
N ILE A 108 -5.04 -15.16 8.59
CA ILE A 108 -3.67 -15.23 9.12
C ILE A 108 -2.69 -15.72 8.05
N VAL A 109 -3.04 -16.79 7.32
CA VAL A 109 -2.22 -17.30 6.22
C VAL A 109 -2.07 -16.22 5.14
N LEU A 110 -3.17 -15.55 4.79
CA LEU A 110 -3.15 -14.50 3.78
C LEU A 110 -2.29 -13.31 4.22
N SER A 111 -2.36 -12.87 5.49
CA SER A 111 -1.53 -11.77 5.99
C SER A 111 -0.04 -12.13 6.01
N LEU A 112 0.31 -13.38 6.34
CA LEU A 112 1.69 -13.86 6.26
C LEU A 112 2.20 -13.89 4.82
N VAL A 113 1.41 -14.43 3.89
CA VAL A 113 1.78 -14.50 2.46
C VAL A 113 1.96 -13.10 1.86
N ILE A 114 1.00 -12.20 2.11
CA ILE A 114 1.08 -10.82 1.62
C ILE A 114 2.22 -10.07 2.31
N GLY A 115 2.43 -10.25 3.62
CA GLY A 115 3.55 -9.64 4.33
C GLY A 115 4.91 -10.08 3.78
N ALA A 116 5.09 -11.38 3.53
CA ALA A 116 6.30 -11.91 2.90
C ALA A 116 6.49 -11.33 1.48
N PHE A 117 5.43 -11.28 0.67
CA PHE A 117 5.47 -10.65 -0.65
C PHE A 117 5.83 -9.16 -0.57
N VAL A 118 5.29 -8.44 0.40
CA VAL A 118 5.58 -7.01 0.58
C VAL A 118 7.05 -6.79 0.90
N VAL A 119 7.62 -7.60 1.81
CA VAL A 119 9.02 -7.46 2.19
C VAL A 119 9.97 -7.89 1.05
N MET A 120 9.70 -9.03 0.41
CA MET A 120 10.61 -9.62 -0.57
C MET A 120 10.54 -8.97 -1.96
N VAL A 121 9.36 -8.50 -2.36
CA VAL A 121 9.11 -8.04 -3.74
C VAL A 121 8.69 -6.57 -3.76
N PHE A 122 7.68 -6.19 -2.97
CA PHE A 122 7.11 -4.86 -3.07
C PHE A 122 8.04 -3.77 -2.53
N ASN A 123 8.73 -4.01 -1.42
CA ASN A 123 9.66 -3.07 -0.81
C ASN A 123 10.85 -2.71 -1.72
N PRO A 124 11.64 -3.67 -2.27
CA PRO A 124 12.72 -3.31 -3.18
C PRO A 124 12.22 -2.60 -4.44
N LEU A 125 11.04 -2.98 -4.95
CA LEU A 125 10.39 -2.29 -6.05
C LEU A 125 10.05 -0.84 -5.67
N ALA A 126 9.41 -0.62 -4.52
CA ALA A 126 9.05 0.71 -4.03
C ALA A 126 10.28 1.59 -3.79
N ALA A 127 11.36 1.02 -3.25
CA ALA A 127 12.63 1.72 -3.07
C ALA A 127 13.26 2.13 -4.42
N SER A 128 13.23 1.25 -5.42
CA SER A 128 13.77 1.55 -6.75
C SER A 128 12.99 2.66 -7.47
N LEU A 129 11.66 2.71 -7.28
CA LEU A 129 10.79 3.73 -7.86
C LEU A 129 10.94 5.07 -7.11
N LEU A 130 11.11 5.02 -5.78
CA LEU A 130 11.40 6.21 -4.98
C LEU A 130 12.72 6.86 -5.42
N TRP A 131 13.77 6.08 -5.67
CA TRP A 131 15.04 6.63 -6.16
C TRP A 131 14.89 7.36 -7.51
N ARG A 132 14.03 6.85 -8.40
CA ARG A 132 13.70 7.51 -9.67
C ARG A 132 12.86 8.78 -9.45
N TYR A 133 11.95 8.75 -8.49
CA TYR A 133 11.18 9.91 -8.07
C TYR A 133 12.11 11.04 -7.59
N GLU A 134 13.05 10.74 -6.68
CA GLU A 134 13.99 11.72 -6.12
C GLU A 134 14.86 12.37 -7.21
N GLN A 135 15.31 11.59 -8.21
CA GLN A 135 16.08 12.12 -9.35
C GLN A 135 15.28 13.08 -10.23
N LEU A 136 14.03 12.74 -10.52
CA LEU A 136 13.16 13.57 -11.33
C LEU A 136 12.73 14.82 -10.56
N GLU A 137 12.39 14.69 -9.28
CA GLU A 137 12.06 15.83 -8.43
C GLU A 137 13.24 16.81 -8.32
N ALA A 138 14.47 16.30 -8.13
CA ALA A 138 15.67 17.12 -8.07
C ALA A 138 15.90 17.92 -9.38
N ARG A 139 15.65 17.29 -10.53
CA ARG A 139 15.82 17.92 -11.85
C ARG A 139 14.76 18.99 -12.13
N TYR A 140 13.49 18.71 -11.87
CA TYR A 140 12.36 19.55 -12.33
C TYR A 140 11.81 20.52 -11.26
N ILE A 141 11.94 20.18 -9.98
CA ILE A 141 11.38 20.99 -8.89
C ILE A 141 12.50 21.70 -8.10
N GLU A 142 13.53 20.99 -7.67
CA GLU A 142 14.62 21.60 -6.89
C GLU A 142 15.66 22.35 -7.73
N GLY A 143 15.79 22.01 -9.03
CA GLY A 143 16.82 22.57 -9.90
C GLY A 143 18.24 22.09 -9.58
N ARG A 144 18.39 21.01 -8.81
CA ARG A 144 19.67 20.38 -8.47
C ARG A 144 19.95 19.26 -9.47
N ALA A 145 20.70 19.58 -10.52
CA ALA A 145 20.99 18.63 -11.61
C ALA A 145 21.88 17.44 -11.22
N SER A 146 22.47 17.41 -10.02
CA SER A 146 23.39 16.34 -9.63
C SER A 146 23.44 16.12 -8.12
N ILE A 147 22.99 14.95 -7.69
CA ILE A 147 23.19 14.38 -6.35
C ILE A 147 24.69 14.10 -6.08
N LEU A 148 25.51 14.07 -7.14
CA LEU A 148 26.99 13.96 -7.10
C LEU A 148 27.70 15.32 -7.03
N ALA A 149 26.98 16.45 -7.19
CA ALA A 149 27.55 17.80 -7.04
C ALA A 149 27.42 18.31 -5.58
N VAL A 150 27.37 17.41 -4.60
CA VAL A 150 27.31 17.70 -3.15
C VAL A 150 28.70 17.95 -2.55
N SER A 151 29.74 18.27 -3.34
CA SER A 151 30.97 18.82 -2.75
C SER A 151 31.81 19.61 -3.75
N SER A 152 31.48 20.89 -3.95
CA SER A 152 32.51 21.93 -3.99
C SER A 152 32.75 22.55 -2.59
N SER A 153 31.91 22.22 -1.60
CA SER A 153 32.03 22.67 -0.21
C SER A 153 31.78 21.52 0.79
N GLY A 154 32.70 20.56 0.86
CA GLY A 154 32.95 19.72 2.04
C GLY A 154 31.83 18.77 2.50
N LEU A 155 31.99 17.48 2.20
CA LEU A 155 31.22 16.40 2.81
C LEU A 155 31.68 16.22 4.29
N TRP A 156 30.86 16.62 5.27
CA TRP A 156 31.11 16.31 6.67
C TRP A 156 30.60 14.92 7.01
N LEU A 157 31.51 13.94 7.00
CA LEU A 157 31.31 12.62 7.59
C LEU A 157 31.76 12.67 9.06
N ARG A 158 30.94 12.13 9.97
CA ARG A 158 31.35 11.69 11.31
C ARG A 158 31.28 10.18 11.37
#